data_AF-E7SCN0-F1
#
_entry.id   AF-E7SCN0-F1
#
_cell.length_a   1.000
_cell.length_b   1.000
_cell.length_c   1.000
_cell.angle_alpha   90.00
_cell.angle_beta   90.00
_cell.angle_gamma   90.00
#
_symmetry.space_group_name_H-M   'P 1'
#
loop_
_entity.id
_entity.type
_entity.pdbx_description
1 polymer ?
#
loop_
_entity_poly.entity_id
_entity_poly.type
_entity_poly.pdbx_seq_one_letter_code
_entity_poly.pdbx_strand_id
1 'polypeptide(L)'
;MKQILPAIFTSVWKRKETKIYLLFVLFPVIFLLASFFGKSNFMQISVIGDNRVSGIAFLDMMISSADSFILPTLAIYFLTISVFRREIDDHTMFLYRDLSRKNIFFSKYLSLLSILVLFYILFTCVSTTVYFTRVVQFPFASNTFFDNDLSITLSTLEDIFGIFLKDIFSVTIASVLCLYLKTGSTIVVAIILTIASMMTSMIGGGIAMLFPNGYNRLLNDDILSTPQAFLGALGITIVYAFILLIIGSKKFQNLEF
;
A
#
# COMPACT_ATOMS: atom_id res chain seq x y z
N MET A 1 16.89 -9.61 18.71
CA MET A 1 15.89 -9.49 17.62
C MET A 1 15.23 -10.81 17.24
N LYS A 2 15.98 -11.93 17.12
CA LYS A 2 15.44 -13.22 16.61
C LYS A 2 14.18 -13.77 17.31
N GLN A 3 13.99 -13.53 18.61
CA GLN A 3 12.79 -14.01 19.33
C GLN A 3 11.69 -12.93 19.51
N ILE A 4 12.04 -11.65 19.42
CA ILE A 4 11.12 -10.53 19.66
C ILE A 4 10.21 -10.30 18.45
N LEU A 5 10.79 -10.33 17.26
CA LEU A 5 10.07 -10.08 16.01
C LEU A 5 8.99 -11.14 15.76
N PRO A 6 9.24 -12.46 15.87
CA PRO A 6 8.19 -13.46 15.69
C PRO A 6 7.04 -13.34 16.70
N ALA A 7 7.36 -13.01 17.95
CA ALA A 7 6.35 -12.82 19.01
C ALA A 7 5.47 -11.60 18.72
N ILE A 8 6.09 -10.47 18.35
CA ILE A 8 5.36 -9.24 17.97
C ILE A 8 4.56 -9.48 16.70
N PHE A 9 5.14 -10.11 15.67
CA PHE A 9 4.42 -10.44 14.44
C PHE A 9 3.20 -11.31 14.72
N THR A 10 3.33 -12.34 15.57
CA THR A 10 2.19 -13.19 15.97
C THR A 10 1.11 -12.39 16.69
N SER A 11 1.50 -11.43 17.53
CA SER A 11 0.57 -10.52 18.19
C SER A 11 -0.16 -9.65 17.16
N VAL A 12 0.55 -9.04 16.22
CA VAL A 12 -0.07 -8.21 15.15
C VAL A 12 -0.97 -9.07 14.28
N TRP A 13 -0.53 -10.25 13.84
CA TRP A 13 -1.28 -11.20 13.02
C TRP A 13 -2.64 -11.59 13.61
N LYS A 14 -2.70 -11.79 14.93
CA LYS A 14 -3.93 -12.19 15.62
C LYS A 14 -4.96 -11.05 15.73
N ARG A 15 -4.57 -9.79 15.48
CA ARG A 15 -5.46 -8.63 15.60
C ARG A 15 -6.58 -8.70 14.57
N LYS A 16 -7.77 -8.25 14.98
CA LYS A 16 -8.94 -8.18 14.09
C LYS A 16 -8.68 -7.23 12.91
N GLU A 17 -7.94 -6.15 13.14
CA GLU A 17 -7.64 -5.13 12.12
C GLU A 17 -6.79 -5.72 10.99
N THR A 18 -5.87 -6.65 11.28
CA THR A 18 -5.10 -7.37 10.25
C THR A 18 -6.00 -8.22 9.37
N LYS A 19 -6.97 -8.92 9.96
CA LYS A 19 -7.92 -9.75 9.21
C LYS A 19 -8.83 -8.90 8.32
N ILE A 20 -9.27 -7.74 8.82
CA ILE A 20 -10.07 -6.78 8.04
C ILE A 20 -9.25 -6.25 6.87
N TYR A 21 -8.00 -5.86 7.09
CA TYR A 21 -7.13 -5.39 6.00
C TYR A 21 -6.90 -6.48 4.95
N LEU A 22 -6.60 -7.71 5.37
CA LEU A 22 -6.42 -8.84 4.45
C LEU A 22 -7.71 -9.25 3.70
N LEU A 23 -8.89 -8.88 4.19
CA LEU A 23 -10.13 -9.15 3.46
C LEU A 23 -10.22 -8.37 2.14
N PHE A 24 -9.56 -7.22 2.05
CA PHE A 24 -9.49 -6.44 0.80
C PHE A 24 -8.66 -7.11 -0.30
N VAL A 25 -7.93 -8.19 0.00
CA VAL A 25 -7.34 -9.08 -1.01
C VAL A 25 -8.38 -9.64 -1.97
N LEU A 26 -9.63 -9.78 -1.51
CA LEU A 26 -10.74 -10.29 -2.31
C LEU A 26 -11.35 -9.22 -3.24
N PHE A 27 -10.81 -8.01 -3.29
CA PHE A 27 -11.33 -6.94 -4.16
C PHE A 27 -11.45 -7.37 -5.65
N PRO A 28 -10.48 -8.08 -6.26
CA PRO A 28 -10.63 -8.57 -7.64
C PRO A 28 -11.80 -9.56 -7.83
N VAL A 29 -12.24 -10.25 -6.77
CA VAL A 29 -13.41 -11.14 -6.83
C VAL A 29 -14.70 -10.36 -7.02
N ILE A 30 -14.75 -9.10 -6.57
CA ILE A 30 -15.90 -8.23 -6.81
C ILE A 30 -16.03 -7.97 -8.33
N PHE A 31 -14.91 -7.80 -9.05
CA PHE A 31 -14.93 -7.72 -10.51
C PHE A 31 -15.45 -9.02 -11.14
N LEU A 32 -15.02 -10.19 -10.64
CA LEU A 32 -15.53 -11.47 -11.10
C LEU A 32 -17.05 -11.56 -10.96
N LEU A 33 -17.60 -11.15 -9.81
CA LEU A 33 -19.04 -11.11 -9.59
C LEU A 33 -19.74 -10.12 -10.53
N ALA A 34 -19.18 -8.92 -10.68
CA ALA A 34 -19.69 -7.89 -11.59
C ALA A 34 -19.75 -8.39 -13.05
N SER A 35 -18.78 -9.21 -13.47
CA SER A 35 -18.71 -9.77 -14.83
C SER A 35 -19.88 -10.71 -15.20
N PHE A 36 -20.66 -11.17 -14.22
CA PHE A 36 -21.90 -11.93 -14.47
C PHE A 36 -23.11 -11.03 -14.75
N PHE A 37 -23.06 -9.76 -14.33
CA PHE A 37 -24.13 -8.77 -14.51
C PHE A 37 -23.86 -7.96 -15.78
N GLY A 38 -24.05 -8.58 -16.95
CA GLY A 38 -23.57 -8.12 -18.26
C GLY A 38 -23.97 -6.73 -18.79
N LYS A 39 -24.74 -5.91 -18.05
CA LYS A 39 -25.08 -4.51 -18.40
C LYS A 39 -24.89 -3.52 -17.24
N SER A 40 -24.16 -3.89 -16.20
CA SER A 40 -23.89 -2.99 -15.08
C SER A 40 -22.77 -2.01 -15.44
N ASN A 41 -22.94 -0.72 -15.14
CA ASN A 41 -21.87 0.29 -15.19
C ASN A 41 -20.82 0.10 -14.07
N PHE A 42 -21.01 -0.91 -13.22
CA PHE A 42 -20.13 -1.20 -12.10
C PHE A 42 -18.88 -1.95 -12.57
N MET A 43 -17.71 -1.33 -12.37
CA MET A 43 -16.40 -1.87 -12.74
C MET A 43 -16.31 -2.39 -14.18
N GLN A 44 -16.74 -1.58 -15.15
CA GLN A 44 -16.48 -1.88 -16.55
C GLN A 44 -15.02 -1.56 -16.90
N ILE A 45 -14.34 -2.50 -17.54
CA ILE A 45 -13.04 -2.26 -18.17
C ILE A 45 -13.33 -1.68 -19.55
N SER A 46 -13.18 -0.37 -19.71
CA SER A 46 -13.22 0.28 -21.01
C SER A 46 -11.82 0.25 -21.62
N VAL A 47 -11.66 -0.49 -22.71
CA VAL A 47 -10.44 -0.46 -23.51
C VAL A 47 -10.61 0.58 -24.61
N ILE A 48 -9.67 1.53 -24.69
CA ILE A 48 -9.62 2.51 -25.77
C ILE A 48 -8.63 1.98 -26.82
N GLY A 49 -9.14 1.56 -27.98
CA GLY A 49 -8.35 1.05 -29.11
C GLY A 49 -8.22 -0.48 -29.19
N ASP A 50 -7.30 -0.97 -30.03
CA ASP A 50 -7.04 -2.40 -30.30
C ASP A 50 -6.14 -3.09 -29.25
N ASN A 51 -5.73 -2.39 -28.20
CA ASN A 51 -4.78 -2.91 -27.23
C ASN A 51 -5.47 -3.85 -26.24
N ARG A 52 -5.16 -5.15 -26.31
CA ARG A 52 -5.75 -6.16 -25.43
C ARG A 52 -5.15 -6.03 -24.03
N VAL A 53 -6.00 -6.05 -23.00
CA VAL A 53 -5.56 -5.96 -21.60
C VAL A 53 -4.83 -7.23 -21.22
N SER A 54 -3.57 -7.11 -20.80
CA SER A 54 -2.76 -8.21 -20.25
C SER A 54 -3.09 -8.49 -18.78
N GLY A 55 -2.59 -9.61 -18.26
CA GLY A 55 -2.75 -9.97 -16.85
C GLY A 55 -2.15 -8.95 -15.89
N ILE A 56 -1.02 -8.33 -16.25
CA ILE A 56 -0.35 -7.32 -15.43
C ILE A 56 -1.08 -5.98 -15.48
N ALA A 57 -1.60 -5.59 -16.65
CA ALA A 57 -2.46 -4.41 -16.77
C ALA A 57 -3.76 -4.59 -15.97
N PHE A 58 -4.33 -5.80 -15.94
CA PHE A 58 -5.48 -6.09 -15.09
C PHE A 58 -5.15 -6.02 -13.59
N LEU A 59 -3.98 -6.56 -13.19
CA LEU A 59 -3.50 -6.45 -11.81
C LEU A 59 -3.39 -4.99 -11.38
N ASP A 60 -2.75 -4.17 -12.21
CA ASP A 60 -2.61 -2.73 -12.00
C ASP A 60 -3.96 -2.03 -11.86
N MET A 61 -4.87 -2.23 -12.82
CA MET A 61 -6.24 -1.70 -12.74
C MET A 61 -6.95 -2.06 -11.44
N MET A 62 -6.79 -3.29 -10.94
CA MET A 62 -7.40 -3.72 -9.68
C MET A 62 -6.73 -3.08 -8.46
N ILE A 63 -5.40 -2.94 -8.45
CA ILE A 63 -4.66 -2.26 -7.38
C ILE A 63 -5.02 -0.77 -7.35
N SER A 64 -4.96 -0.09 -8.48
CA SER A 64 -5.26 1.34 -8.61
C SER A 64 -6.73 1.64 -8.29
N SER A 65 -7.64 0.73 -8.62
CA SER A 65 -9.04 0.79 -8.17
C SER A 65 -9.16 0.64 -6.66
N ALA A 66 -8.49 -0.36 -6.05
CA ALA A 66 -8.52 -0.58 -4.61
C ALA A 66 -7.92 0.60 -3.83
N ASP A 67 -6.82 1.19 -4.32
CA ASP A 67 -6.21 2.40 -3.75
C ASP A 67 -7.17 3.60 -3.80
N SER A 68 -7.89 3.76 -4.93
CA SER A 68 -8.90 4.81 -5.08
C SER A 68 -10.10 4.66 -4.13
N PHE A 69 -10.41 3.43 -3.69
CA PHE A 69 -11.51 3.16 -2.77
C PHE A 69 -11.26 3.61 -1.32
N ILE A 70 -10.05 4.07 -0.97
CA ILE A 70 -9.55 4.57 0.33
C ILE A 70 -9.69 3.63 1.55
N LEU A 71 -10.66 2.72 1.54
CA LEU A 71 -10.96 1.76 2.60
C LEU A 71 -9.78 0.82 2.94
N PRO A 72 -9.04 0.26 1.95
CA PRO A 72 -7.85 -0.52 2.26
C PRO A 72 -6.79 0.32 2.99
N THR A 73 -6.57 1.56 2.55
CA THR A 73 -5.64 2.52 3.16
C THR A 73 -6.08 2.89 4.59
N LEU A 74 -7.38 3.05 4.83
CA LEU A 74 -7.91 3.27 6.18
C LEU A 74 -7.70 2.06 7.08
N ALA A 75 -7.94 0.85 6.58
CA ALA A 75 -7.76 -0.37 7.34
C ALA A 75 -6.30 -0.55 7.80
N ILE A 76 -5.33 -0.20 6.96
CA ILE A 76 -3.91 -0.23 7.35
C ILE A 76 -3.54 0.88 8.35
N TYR A 77 -4.16 2.06 8.27
CA TYR A 77 -4.02 3.09 9.31
C TYR A 77 -4.58 2.64 10.67
N PHE A 78 -5.79 2.07 10.69
CA PHE A 78 -6.36 1.52 11.92
C PHE A 78 -5.50 0.40 12.50
N LEU A 79 -4.97 -0.48 11.66
CA LEU A 79 -4.02 -1.51 12.10
C LEU A 79 -2.78 -0.89 12.73
N THR A 80 -2.17 0.10 12.07
CA THR A 80 -0.97 0.79 12.57
C THR A 80 -1.23 1.46 13.93
N ILE A 81 -2.35 2.15 14.07
CA ILE A 81 -2.73 2.79 15.34
C ILE A 81 -3.01 1.74 16.41
N SER A 82 -3.69 0.64 16.08
CA SER A 82 -3.93 -0.48 17.01
C SER A 82 -2.61 -1.05 17.55
N VAL A 83 -1.57 -1.15 16.73
CA VAL A 83 -0.26 -1.70 17.11
C VAL A 83 0.56 -0.75 18.00
N PHE A 84 0.52 0.56 17.72
CA PHE A 84 1.35 1.53 18.44
C PHE A 84 0.63 2.23 19.59
N ARG A 85 -0.61 2.67 19.39
CA ARG A 85 -1.36 3.52 20.34
C ARG A 85 -2.08 2.70 21.40
N ARG A 86 -2.70 1.57 21.03
CA ARG A 86 -3.55 0.81 21.96
C ARG A 86 -2.80 0.34 23.20
N GLU A 87 -1.56 -0.08 23.05
CA GLU A 87 -0.70 -0.48 24.18
C GLU A 87 -0.21 0.70 25.04
N ILE A 88 -0.21 1.92 24.49
CA ILE A 88 0.07 3.17 25.22
C ILE A 88 -1.17 3.54 26.04
N ASP A 89 -2.35 3.51 25.42
CA ASP A 89 -3.61 3.88 26.05
C ASP A 89 -4.04 2.86 27.14
N ASP A 90 -3.79 1.57 26.93
CA ASP A 90 -4.13 0.49 27.88
C ASP A 90 -3.06 0.31 29.00
N HIS A 91 -2.00 1.13 29.02
CA HIS A 91 -0.86 1.04 29.96
C HIS A 91 -0.15 -0.34 30.03
N THR A 92 -0.42 -1.25 29.11
CA THR A 92 0.14 -2.61 29.11
C THR A 92 1.60 -2.68 28.66
N MET A 93 2.19 -1.55 28.26
CA MET A 93 3.59 -1.48 27.82
C MET A 93 4.59 -1.81 28.96
N PHE A 94 4.13 -1.85 30.21
CA PHE A 94 4.91 -2.21 31.40
C PHE A 94 5.49 -3.64 31.35
N LEU A 95 4.90 -4.56 30.58
CA LEU A 95 5.40 -5.94 30.44
C LEU A 95 6.71 -6.07 29.64
N TYR A 96 7.21 -4.98 29.02
CA TYR A 96 8.42 -4.99 28.20
C TYR A 96 9.65 -4.37 28.88
N ARG A 97 9.66 -4.28 30.22
CA ARG A 97 10.69 -3.56 30.98
C ARG A 97 12.13 -3.95 30.62
N ASP A 98 12.36 -5.21 30.25
CA ASP A 98 13.70 -5.76 29.99
C ASP A 98 14.10 -5.75 28.49
N LEU A 99 13.21 -5.29 27.60
CA LEU A 99 13.48 -5.19 26.17
C LEU A 99 13.80 -3.75 25.76
N SER A 100 14.81 -3.57 24.89
CA SER A 100 15.12 -2.24 24.38
C SER A 100 13.96 -1.68 23.56
N ARG A 101 13.43 -0.54 24.00
CA ARG A 101 12.26 0.14 23.38
C ARG A 101 12.46 0.41 21.89
N LYS A 102 13.70 0.70 21.48
CA LYS A 102 14.10 0.82 20.07
C LYS A 102 13.79 -0.46 19.28
N ASN A 103 14.20 -1.61 19.80
CA ASN A 103 13.99 -2.89 19.12
C ASN A 103 12.51 -3.27 19.05
N ILE A 104 11.71 -2.88 20.04
CA ILE A 104 10.24 -3.06 20.01
C ILE A 104 9.62 -2.23 18.91
N PHE A 105 9.95 -0.93 18.82
CA PHE A 105 9.46 -0.03 17.79
C PHE A 105 9.76 -0.58 16.38
N PHE A 106 11.02 -0.91 16.11
CA PHE A 106 11.41 -1.47 14.81
C PHE A 106 10.77 -2.84 14.53
N SER A 107 10.60 -3.69 15.54
CA SER A 107 9.92 -4.99 15.36
C SER A 107 8.43 -4.82 15.04
N LYS A 108 7.75 -3.86 15.66
CA LYS A 108 6.35 -3.50 15.33
C LYS A 108 6.23 -2.97 13.92
N TYR A 109 7.09 -2.01 13.56
CA TYR A 109 7.13 -1.45 12.21
C TYR A 109 7.41 -2.51 11.14
N LEU A 110 8.41 -3.37 11.35
CA LEU A 110 8.73 -4.46 10.41
C LEU A 110 7.61 -5.51 10.32
N SER A 111 6.87 -5.74 11.41
CA SER A 111 5.70 -6.61 11.40
C SER A 111 4.57 -6.03 10.54
N LEU A 112 4.33 -4.72 10.62
CA LEU A 112 3.37 -4.03 9.74
C LEU A 112 3.78 -4.11 8.27
N LEU A 113 5.06 -3.87 7.96
CA LEU A 113 5.58 -4.03 6.60
C LEU A 113 5.42 -5.45 6.08
N SER A 114 5.62 -6.46 6.93
CA SER A 114 5.45 -7.86 6.55
C SER A 114 3.99 -8.20 6.21
N ILE A 115 3.02 -7.60 6.91
CA ILE A 115 1.58 -7.75 6.59
C ILE A 115 1.25 -7.05 5.26
N LEU A 116 1.81 -5.87 5.01
CA LEU A 116 1.65 -5.16 3.75
C LEU A 116 2.21 -5.98 2.58
N VAL A 117 3.44 -6.51 2.69
CA VAL A 117 4.02 -7.39 1.67
C VAL A 117 3.15 -8.62 1.43
N LEU A 118 2.66 -9.26 2.50
CA LEU A 118 1.77 -10.41 2.36
C LEU A 118 0.46 -10.04 1.65
N PHE A 119 -0.11 -8.87 1.94
CA PHE A 119 -1.31 -8.38 1.27
C PHE A 119 -1.10 -8.29 -0.24
N TYR A 120 -0.01 -7.67 -0.70
CA TYR A 120 0.28 -7.55 -2.15
C TYR A 120 0.53 -8.90 -2.83
N ILE A 121 1.22 -9.83 -2.14
CA ILE A 121 1.43 -11.19 -2.66
C ILE A 121 0.08 -11.89 -2.86
N LEU A 122 -0.77 -11.89 -1.82
CA LEU A 122 -2.08 -12.53 -1.89
C LEU A 122 -3.00 -11.84 -2.91
N PHE A 123 -2.97 -10.51 -2.97
CA PHE A 123 -3.74 -9.72 -3.94
C PHE A 123 -3.34 -10.08 -5.37
N THR A 124 -2.04 -10.21 -5.64
CA THR A 124 -1.52 -10.65 -6.94
C THR A 124 -1.99 -12.06 -7.28
N CYS A 125 -1.94 -13.00 -6.33
CA CYS A 125 -2.43 -14.36 -6.55
C CYS A 125 -3.93 -14.40 -6.88
N VAL A 126 -4.75 -13.67 -6.13
CA VAL A 126 -6.21 -13.62 -6.34
C VAL A 126 -6.54 -12.93 -7.67
N SER A 127 -5.91 -11.79 -7.96
CA SER A 127 -6.12 -11.05 -9.22
C SER A 127 -5.72 -11.90 -10.44
N THR A 128 -4.57 -12.56 -10.39
CA THR A 128 -4.12 -13.47 -11.46
C THR A 128 -5.10 -14.64 -11.65
N THR A 129 -5.63 -15.19 -10.56
CA THR A 129 -6.65 -16.26 -10.63
C THR A 129 -7.93 -15.77 -11.30
N VAL A 130 -8.43 -14.59 -10.92
CA VAL A 130 -9.62 -13.98 -11.54
C VAL A 130 -9.38 -13.69 -13.02
N TYR A 131 -8.19 -13.22 -13.37
CA TYR A 131 -7.81 -12.91 -14.74
C TYR A 131 -7.92 -14.14 -15.64
N PHE A 132 -7.21 -15.22 -15.31
CA PHE A 132 -7.18 -16.43 -16.14
C PHE A 132 -8.48 -17.23 -16.13
N THR A 133 -9.28 -17.14 -15.06
CA THR A 133 -10.56 -17.87 -14.98
C THR A 133 -11.68 -17.18 -15.77
N ARG A 134 -11.71 -15.85 -15.80
CA ARG A 134 -12.86 -15.10 -16.34
C ARG A 134 -12.50 -14.00 -17.32
N VAL A 135 -11.47 -13.20 -17.03
CA VAL A 135 -11.14 -12.01 -17.84
C VAL A 135 -10.66 -12.42 -19.24
N VAL A 136 -9.82 -13.46 -19.34
CA VAL A 136 -9.29 -13.99 -20.61
C VAL A 136 -10.38 -14.42 -21.60
N GLN A 137 -11.58 -14.76 -21.11
CA GLN A 137 -12.69 -15.17 -21.97
C GLN A 137 -13.33 -13.98 -22.73
N PHE A 138 -13.04 -12.75 -22.33
CA PHE A 138 -13.58 -11.56 -22.99
C PHE A 138 -12.75 -11.15 -24.22
N PRO A 139 -13.38 -10.56 -25.24
CA PRO A 139 -12.69 -10.21 -26.50
C PRO A 139 -11.60 -9.16 -26.34
N PHE A 140 -11.65 -8.36 -25.27
CA PHE A 140 -10.68 -7.31 -24.98
C PHE A 140 -9.44 -7.79 -24.20
N ALA A 141 -9.42 -9.04 -23.72
CA ALA A 141 -8.32 -9.56 -22.91
C ALA A 141 -7.28 -10.31 -23.76
N SER A 142 -6.01 -10.23 -23.35
CA SER A 142 -4.92 -11.03 -23.91
C SER A 142 -4.78 -12.37 -23.19
N ASN A 143 -4.27 -13.40 -23.86
CA ASN A 143 -3.93 -14.66 -23.20
C ASN A 143 -2.59 -14.60 -22.44
N THR A 144 -1.85 -13.50 -22.57
CA THR A 144 -0.54 -13.30 -21.94
C THR A 144 -0.66 -12.56 -20.60
N PHE A 145 0.24 -12.88 -19.67
CA PHE A 145 0.35 -12.13 -18.42
C PHE A 145 1.01 -10.76 -18.62
N PHE A 146 2.07 -10.70 -19.42
CA PHE A 146 2.73 -9.45 -19.78
C PHE A 146 2.17 -8.89 -21.10
N ASP A 147 2.31 -7.58 -21.27
CA ASP A 147 2.04 -6.94 -22.55
C ASP A 147 3.13 -7.29 -23.57
N ASN A 148 2.77 -7.22 -24.85
CA ASN A 148 3.73 -7.44 -25.94
C ASN A 148 4.73 -6.26 -26.06
N ASP A 149 4.34 -5.08 -25.58
CA ASP A 149 5.20 -3.91 -25.52
C ASP A 149 5.90 -3.83 -24.16
N LEU A 150 7.23 -3.82 -24.20
CA LEU A 150 8.08 -3.71 -23.02
C LEU A 150 7.88 -2.38 -22.30
N SER A 151 7.66 -1.28 -23.04
CA SER A 151 7.48 0.05 -22.45
C SER A 151 6.19 0.13 -21.64
N ILE A 152 5.10 -0.45 -22.16
CA ILE A 152 3.81 -0.55 -21.47
C ILE A 152 3.95 -1.43 -20.22
N THR A 153 4.63 -2.58 -20.35
CA THR A 153 4.87 -3.48 -19.21
C THR A 153 5.66 -2.78 -18.10
N LEU A 154 6.69 -2.01 -18.46
CA LEU A 154 7.54 -1.28 -17.51
C LEU A 154 6.80 -0.13 -16.84
N SER A 155 5.97 0.61 -17.57
CA SER A 155 5.12 1.67 -16.99
C SER A 155 4.10 1.08 -16.01
N THR A 156 3.46 -0.04 -16.37
CA THR A 156 2.49 -0.74 -15.51
C THR A 156 3.16 -1.27 -14.23
N LEU A 157 4.37 -1.84 -14.35
CA LEU A 157 5.15 -2.28 -13.20
C LEU A 157 5.54 -1.11 -12.29
N GLU A 158 5.84 0.04 -12.88
CA GLU A 158 6.20 1.23 -12.13
C GLU A 158 5.00 1.79 -11.35
N ASP A 159 3.78 1.76 -11.90
CA ASP A 159 2.57 2.21 -11.16
C ASP A 159 2.29 1.32 -9.95
N ILE A 160 2.26 0.00 -10.15
CA ILE A 160 2.10 -0.99 -9.07
C ILE A 160 3.15 -0.75 -7.97
N PHE A 161 4.40 -0.52 -8.39
CA PHE A 161 5.50 -0.27 -7.49
C PHE A 161 5.38 1.06 -6.74
N GLY A 162 4.97 2.13 -7.43
CA GLY A 162 4.71 3.44 -6.87
C GLY A 162 3.60 3.42 -5.81
N ILE A 163 2.51 2.69 -6.07
CA ILE A 163 1.41 2.50 -5.11
C ILE A 163 1.89 1.69 -3.90
N PHE A 164 2.66 0.61 -4.10
CA PHE A 164 3.25 -0.15 -3.00
C PHE A 164 4.15 0.71 -2.10
N LEU A 165 5.00 1.56 -2.70
CA LEU A 165 5.86 2.48 -1.95
C LEU A 165 5.07 3.58 -1.24
N LYS A 166 3.99 4.07 -1.85
CA LYS A 166 3.04 5.00 -1.22
C LYS A 166 2.41 4.38 0.04
N ASP A 167 2.06 3.10 0.01
CA ASP A 167 1.53 2.39 1.19
C ASP A 167 2.57 2.24 2.29
N ILE A 168 3.83 1.94 1.95
CA ILE A 168 4.95 1.92 2.91
C ILE A 168 5.13 3.30 3.57
N PHE A 169 5.14 4.36 2.76
CA PHE A 169 5.24 5.74 3.23
C PHE A 169 4.08 6.08 4.17
N SER A 170 2.85 5.70 3.80
CA SER A 170 1.64 5.85 4.59
C SER A 170 1.74 5.17 5.97
N VAL A 171 2.18 3.90 6.02
CA VAL A 171 2.40 3.18 7.29
C VAL A 171 3.45 3.87 8.15
N THR A 172 4.53 4.33 7.53
CA THR A 172 5.62 5.03 8.24
C THR A 172 5.10 6.28 8.92
N ILE A 173 4.35 7.12 8.22
CA ILE A 173 3.78 8.35 8.77
C ILE A 173 2.78 8.05 9.87
N ALA A 174 1.86 7.11 9.63
CA ALA A 174 0.88 6.72 10.63
C ALA A 174 1.56 6.22 11.92
N SER A 175 2.65 5.46 11.81
CA SER A 175 3.41 4.94 12.96
C SER A 175 4.06 6.03 13.80
N VAL A 176 4.40 7.18 13.20
CA VAL A 176 4.96 8.33 13.92
C VAL A 176 3.84 9.20 14.46
N LEU A 177 2.88 9.58 13.62
CA LEU A 177 1.77 10.46 14.00
C LEU A 177 0.96 9.91 15.16
N CYS A 178 0.74 8.60 15.23
CA CYS A 178 0.01 8.00 16.35
C CYS A 178 0.73 8.13 17.69
N LEU A 179 2.04 8.42 17.72
CA LEU A 179 2.78 8.68 18.96
C LEU A 179 2.58 10.11 19.47
N TYR A 180 2.20 11.05 18.60
CA TYR A 180 2.03 12.47 18.95
C TYR A 180 0.55 12.87 19.08
N LEU A 181 -0.33 12.28 18.25
CA LEU A 181 -1.73 12.69 18.11
C LEU A 181 -2.69 11.59 18.55
N LYS A 182 -3.86 11.97 19.09
CA LYS A 182 -4.95 11.03 19.40
C LYS A 182 -5.41 10.28 18.14
N THR A 183 -5.93 9.07 18.32
CA THR A 183 -6.42 8.16 17.26
C THR A 183 -7.20 8.88 16.16
N GLY A 184 -8.22 9.67 16.51
CA GLY A 184 -9.05 10.39 15.52
C GLY A 184 -8.26 11.42 14.72
N SER A 185 -7.40 12.20 15.37
CA SER A 185 -6.56 13.21 14.71
C SER A 185 -5.53 12.56 13.77
N THR A 186 -4.93 11.44 14.18
CA THR A 186 -4.00 10.69 13.32
C THR A 186 -4.68 10.23 12.03
N ILE A 187 -5.90 9.70 12.13
CA ILE A 187 -6.66 9.23 10.96
C ILE A 187 -6.96 10.39 10.01
N VAL A 188 -7.44 11.52 10.52
CA VAL A 188 -7.77 12.69 9.69
C VAL A 188 -6.54 13.21 8.94
N VAL A 189 -5.41 13.36 9.63
CA VAL A 189 -4.15 13.80 8.99
C VAL A 189 -3.69 12.80 7.93
N ALA A 190 -3.81 11.50 8.22
CA ALA A 190 -3.42 10.45 7.29
C ALA A 190 -4.30 10.47 6.02
N ILE A 191 -5.63 10.63 6.16
CA ILE A 191 -6.55 10.77 5.03
C ILE A 191 -6.22 11.98 4.17
N ILE A 192 -6.02 13.16 4.80
CA ILE A 192 -5.67 14.38 4.06
C ILE A 192 -4.38 14.17 3.26
N LEU A 193 -3.41 13.47 3.85
CA LEU A 193 -2.15 13.15 3.17
C LEU A 193 -2.33 12.17 2.01
N THR A 194 -3.17 11.13 2.17
CA THR A 194 -3.50 10.20 1.07
C THR A 194 -4.14 10.95 -0.09
N ILE A 195 -5.12 11.82 0.20
CA ILE A 195 -5.80 12.63 -0.83
C ILE A 195 -4.80 13.57 -1.49
N ALA A 196 -3.93 14.23 -0.72
CA ALA A 196 -2.89 15.08 -1.27
C ALA A 196 -1.97 14.29 -2.22
N SER A 197 -1.52 13.10 -1.82
CA SER A 197 -0.70 12.20 -2.65
C SER A 197 -1.38 11.79 -3.96
N MET A 198 -2.69 11.52 -3.93
CA MET A 198 -3.46 11.25 -5.14
C MET A 198 -3.54 12.48 -6.04
N MET A 199 -3.87 13.64 -5.47
CA MET A 199 -3.98 14.89 -6.23
C MET A 199 -2.64 15.29 -6.88
N THR A 200 -1.53 15.19 -6.16
CA THR A 200 -0.20 15.52 -6.72
C THR A 200 0.19 14.60 -7.86
N SER A 201 -0.18 13.32 -7.77
CA SER A 201 0.05 12.35 -8.85
C SER A 201 -0.78 12.65 -10.10
N MET A 202 -1.98 13.20 -9.94
CA MET A 202 -2.85 13.58 -11.05
C MET A 202 -2.43 14.89 -11.73
N ILE A 203 -1.96 15.88 -10.95
CA ILE A 203 -1.54 17.20 -11.49
C ILE A 203 -0.28 17.07 -12.36
N GLY A 204 0.64 16.17 -11.98
CA GLY A 204 1.91 15.99 -12.70
C GLY A 204 2.95 17.09 -12.42
N GLY A 205 3.98 17.12 -13.25
CA GLY A 205 5.10 18.07 -13.12
C GLY A 205 5.95 17.87 -11.87
N GLY A 206 6.75 18.89 -11.49
CA GLY A 206 7.70 18.78 -10.37
C GLY A 206 7.06 18.47 -9.00
N ILE A 207 5.76 18.73 -8.83
CA ILE A 207 5.01 18.43 -7.60
C ILE A 207 4.77 16.92 -7.46
N ALA A 208 4.66 16.18 -8.56
CA ALA A 208 4.47 14.74 -8.55
C ALA A 208 5.67 13.99 -7.92
N MET A 209 6.87 14.60 -7.92
CA MET A 209 8.06 14.02 -7.28
C MET A 209 7.96 13.95 -5.75
N LEU A 210 7.00 14.63 -5.12
CA LEU A 210 6.83 14.62 -3.66
C LEU A 210 6.37 13.26 -3.11
N PHE A 211 5.68 12.46 -3.92
CA PHE A 211 5.14 11.18 -3.48
C PHE A 211 5.56 10.04 -4.42
N PRO A 212 5.73 8.81 -3.91
CA PRO A 212 6.26 7.70 -4.71
C PRO A 212 5.40 7.35 -5.92
N ASN A 213 4.07 7.45 -5.79
CA ASN A 213 3.11 7.16 -6.87
C ASN A 213 3.12 8.22 -7.99
N GLY A 214 3.64 9.42 -7.76
CA GLY A 214 3.69 10.46 -8.80
C GLY A 214 4.77 10.24 -9.87
N TYR A 215 5.71 9.30 -9.64
CA TYR A 215 6.77 8.98 -10.61
C TYR A 215 6.23 8.30 -11.87
N ASN A 216 5.11 7.58 -11.79
CA ASN A 216 4.43 7.02 -12.95
C ASN A 216 3.98 8.09 -13.94
N ARG A 217 3.40 9.17 -13.41
CA ARG A 217 2.95 10.28 -14.24
C ARG A 217 4.11 10.94 -14.96
N LEU A 218 5.25 11.10 -14.27
CA LEU A 218 6.47 11.67 -14.85
C LEU A 218 7.12 10.77 -15.90
N LEU A 219 6.98 9.45 -15.76
CA LEU A 219 7.41 8.49 -16.76
C LEU A 219 6.53 8.58 -18.01
N ASN A 220 5.20 8.64 -17.84
CA ASN A 220 4.25 8.72 -18.95
C ASN A 220 4.26 10.07 -19.68
N ASP A 221 4.68 11.15 -19.00
CA ASP A 221 4.86 12.47 -19.60
C ASP A 221 6.26 12.63 -20.27
N ASP A 222 7.04 11.55 -20.41
CA ASP A 222 8.39 11.50 -21.00
C ASP A 222 9.42 12.43 -20.32
N ILE A 223 9.15 12.87 -19.08
CA ILE A 223 10.05 13.75 -18.30
C ILE A 223 11.21 12.95 -17.69
N LEU A 224 10.93 11.72 -17.27
CA LEU A 224 11.89 10.81 -16.65
C LEU A 224 12.04 9.53 -17.48
N SER A 225 13.26 9.00 -17.54
CA SER A 225 13.49 7.66 -18.06
C SER A 225 13.01 6.58 -17.07
N THR A 226 12.68 5.39 -17.56
CA THR A 226 12.21 4.27 -16.73
C THR A 226 13.09 4.00 -15.50
N PRO A 227 14.44 3.91 -15.61
CA PRO A 227 15.27 3.67 -14.42
C PRO A 227 15.21 4.81 -13.40
N GLN A 228 15.06 6.06 -13.86
CA GLN A 228 14.97 7.22 -12.99
C GLN A 228 13.64 7.26 -12.23
N ALA A 229 12.54 6.80 -12.84
CA ALA A 229 11.25 6.68 -12.16
C ALA A 229 11.32 5.71 -10.98
N PHE A 230 11.80 4.48 -11.20
CA PHE A 230 11.97 3.48 -10.14
C PHE A 230 12.91 3.94 -9.02
N LEU A 231 14.08 4.48 -9.37
CA LEU A 231 15.06 4.96 -8.39
C LEU A 231 14.58 6.20 -7.64
N GLY A 232 13.85 7.09 -8.32
CA GLY A 232 13.27 8.28 -7.71
C GLY A 232 12.20 7.92 -6.68
N ALA A 233 11.23 7.06 -7.04
CA ALA A 233 10.20 6.59 -6.14
C ALA A 233 10.78 5.86 -4.91
N LEU A 234 11.79 5.02 -5.10
CA LEU A 234 12.51 4.38 -4.01
C LEU A 234 13.26 5.39 -3.13
N GLY A 235 14.01 6.28 -3.76
CA GLY A 235 14.84 7.28 -3.08
C GLY A 235 14.01 8.15 -2.15
N ILE A 236 12.89 8.69 -2.64
CA ILE A 236 12.02 9.56 -1.84
C ILE A 236 11.40 8.78 -0.65
N THR A 237 10.99 7.53 -0.88
CA THR A 237 10.42 6.67 0.16
C THR A 237 11.45 6.37 1.25
N ILE A 238 12.69 6.06 0.87
CA ILE A 238 13.78 5.79 1.82
C ILE A 238 14.12 7.03 2.64
N VAL A 239 14.23 8.20 1.99
CA VAL A 239 14.53 9.46 2.68
C VAL A 239 13.45 9.77 3.73
N TYR A 240 12.18 9.71 3.34
CA TYR A 240 11.09 9.95 4.28
C TYR A 240 11.02 8.89 5.38
N ALA A 241 11.12 7.61 5.04
CA ALA A 241 11.11 6.53 6.03
C ALA A 241 12.25 6.69 7.04
N PHE A 242 13.46 7.02 6.58
CA PHE A 242 14.62 7.20 7.44
C PHE A 242 14.42 8.34 8.45
N ILE A 243 14.01 9.53 7.97
CA ILE A 243 13.77 10.70 8.82
C ILE A 243 12.66 10.40 9.85
N LEU A 244 11.53 9.86 9.39
CA LEU A 244 10.37 9.58 10.23
C LEU A 244 10.65 8.48 11.26
N LEU A 245 11.33 7.40 10.88
CA LEU A 245 11.66 6.32 11.83
C LEU A 245 12.64 6.78 12.90
N ILE A 246 13.57 7.70 12.60
CA ILE A 246 14.43 8.30 13.63
C ILE A 246 13.60 9.11 14.62
N ILE A 247 12.70 9.98 14.13
CA ILE A 247 11.83 10.79 14.97
C ILE A 247 10.92 9.91 15.84
N GLY A 248 10.25 8.93 15.21
CA GLY A 248 9.36 7.98 15.88
C GLY A 248 10.09 7.14 16.92
N SER A 249 11.28 6.62 16.60
CA SER A 249 12.08 5.84 17.54
C SER A 249 12.55 6.67 18.74
N LYS A 250 12.96 7.93 18.54
CA LYS A 250 13.36 8.81 19.66
C LYS A 250 12.17 9.10 20.56
N LYS A 251 11.01 9.42 19.98
CA LYS A 251 9.79 9.67 20.76
C LYS A 251 9.37 8.43 21.54
N PHE A 252 9.35 7.26 20.91
CA PHE A 252 8.97 6.00 21.53
C PHE A 252 9.88 5.60 22.71
N GLN A 253 11.17 5.95 22.65
CA GLN A 253 12.09 5.74 23.78
C GLN A 253 11.73 6.62 24.99
N ASN A 254 11.41 7.89 24.73
CA ASN A 254 11.11 8.91 25.74
C ASN A 254 9.66 8.89 26.22
N LEU A 255 8.85 7.90 25.82
CA LEU A 255 7.53 7.69 26.43
C LEU A 255 7.75 7.16 27.86
N GLU A 256 7.67 8.05 28.83
CA GLU A 256 7.53 7.71 30.25
C GLU A 256 6.07 7.30 30.52
N PHE A 257 5.88 6.27 31.34
CA PHE A 257 4.57 5.89 31.89
C PHE A 257 4.63 6.03 33.39
#